data_AF-A0A7C5X4I3-F1
#
_entry.id   AF-A0A7C5X4I3-F1
#
_cell.length_a   1.000
_cell.length_b   1.000
_cell.length_c   1.000
_cell.angle_alpha   90.00
_cell.angle_beta   90.00
_cell.angle_gamma   90.00
#
_symmetry.space_group_name_H-M   'P 1'
#
loop_
_entity.id
_entity.type
_entity.pdbx_description
1 polymer ?
#
loop_
_entity_poly.entity_id
_entity_poly.type
_entity_poly.pdbx_seq_one_letter_code
_entity_poly.pdbx_strand_id
1 'polypeptide(L)'
;GVEIPGVGLETKRLVCFEKRGFCRYYIGARSTQKPCEWAYLSLETLRLLEEHAGEEVGRSPISRYAKRHGLLPPKHMRKVAWRLMIRVMPREVARFIQSRFGELKVSEARYEDLLGEADEHYPEYLRLLQNDLLLR
;
A
#
# COMPACT_ATOMS: atom_id res chain seq x y z
N GLY A 1 1.97 20.88 -0.07
CA GLY A 1 1.83 19.69 -0.92
C GLY A 1 3.11 18.89 -0.88
N VAL A 2 3.19 17.83 -1.67
CA VAL A 2 4.46 17.21 -2.07
C VAL A 2 4.49 17.17 -3.58
N GLU A 3 5.62 17.58 -4.14
CA GLU A 3 5.89 17.47 -5.55
C GLU A 3 6.30 16.03 -5.87
N ILE A 4 5.58 15.40 -6.80
CA ILE A 4 5.95 14.07 -7.29
C ILE A 4 7.14 14.25 -8.25
N PRO A 5 8.32 13.65 -7.96
CA PRO A 5 9.48 13.75 -8.84
C PRO A 5 9.20 13.17 -10.22
N GLY A 6 9.73 13.83 -11.25
CA GLY A 6 9.45 13.49 -12.66
C GLY A 6 8.27 14.28 -13.20
N VAL A 7 7.19 14.38 -12.41
CA VAL A 7 5.86 14.79 -12.90
C VAL A 7 5.53 16.27 -12.65
N GLY A 8 6.19 16.94 -11.71
CA GLY A 8 5.95 18.36 -11.42
C GLY A 8 4.56 18.67 -10.85
N LEU A 9 3.79 17.65 -10.47
CA LEU A 9 2.46 17.79 -9.87
C LEU A 9 2.53 17.92 -8.35
N GLU A 10 1.87 18.94 -7.81
CA GLU A 10 1.64 19.08 -6.37
C GLU A 10 0.44 18.23 -5.93
N THR A 11 0.69 17.25 -5.05
CA THR A 11 -0.37 16.45 -4.42
C THR A 11 -0.35 16.63 -2.90
N LYS A 12 -1.49 16.37 -2.24
CA LYS A 12 -1.48 16.12 -0.80
C LYS A 12 -0.76 14.79 -0.52
N ARG A 13 -0.08 14.70 0.63
CA ARG A 13 0.53 13.43 1.05
C ARG A 13 -0.54 12.37 1.26
N LEU A 14 -1.58 12.70 2.02
CA LEU A 14 -2.74 11.84 2.22
C LEU A 14 -3.84 12.26 1.25
N VAL A 15 -4.34 11.30 0.48
CA VAL A 15 -5.50 11.45 -0.40
C VAL A 15 -6.50 10.36 -0.03
N CYS A 16 -7.71 10.76 0.37
CA CYS A 16 -8.75 9.83 0.81
C CYS A 16 -9.92 9.80 -0.18
N PHE A 17 -10.32 8.60 -0.54
CA PHE A 17 -11.45 8.30 -1.40
C PHE A 17 -12.58 7.73 -0.53
N GLU A 18 -13.17 8.59 0.32
CA GLU A 18 -14.15 8.20 1.35
C GLU A 18 -15.27 7.28 0.81
N LYS A 19 -15.87 7.66 -0.33
CA LYS A 19 -16.93 6.88 -0.99
C LYS A 19 -16.47 5.49 -1.46
N ARG A 20 -15.17 5.27 -1.59
CA ARG A 20 -14.53 4.03 -2.07
C ARG A 20 -13.84 3.26 -0.93
N GLY A 21 -13.83 3.80 0.30
CA GLY A 21 -13.39 3.09 1.50
C GLY A 21 -11.87 3.00 1.72
N PHE A 22 -11.07 3.82 1.03
CA PHE A 22 -9.61 3.78 1.16
C PHE A 22 -8.94 5.14 1.06
N CYS A 23 -7.68 5.20 1.48
CA CYS A 23 -6.78 6.32 1.23
C CYS A 23 -5.47 5.81 0.63
N ARG A 24 -4.73 6.73 0.01
CA ARG A 24 -3.32 6.55 -0.32
C ARG A 24 -2.48 7.63 0.33
N TYR A 25 -1.30 7.25 0.76
CA TYR A 25 -0.33 8.14 1.39
C TYR A 25 0.99 8.14 0.62
N TYR A 26 1.46 9.32 0.24
CA TYR A 26 2.78 9.49 -0.37
C TYR A 26 3.87 9.37 0.69
N ILE A 27 4.64 8.29 0.65
CA ILE A 27 5.76 8.01 1.56
C ILE A 27 7.01 8.75 1.11
N GLY A 28 7.28 8.79 -0.20
CA GLY A 28 8.48 9.41 -0.76
C GLY A 28 9.79 8.71 -0.35
N ALA A 29 9.76 7.42 0.00
CA ALA A 29 10.96 6.68 0.38
C ALA A 29 11.79 6.33 -0.87
N ARG A 30 12.73 7.22 -1.24
CA ARG A 30 13.66 7.04 -2.37
C ARG A 30 14.94 6.34 -1.91
N SER A 31 14.86 5.05 -1.60
CA SER A 31 16.08 4.23 -1.54
C SER A 31 16.46 3.77 -2.95
N THR A 32 17.76 3.78 -3.28
CA THR A 32 18.29 3.40 -4.60
C THR A 32 17.93 1.98 -5.07
N GLN A 33 17.40 1.13 -4.19
CA GLN A 33 17.01 -0.24 -4.50
C GLN A 33 15.49 -0.50 -4.52
N LYS A 34 14.68 0.31 -3.80
CA LYS A 34 13.21 0.12 -3.70
C LYS A 34 12.54 1.47 -3.46
N PRO A 35 12.19 2.23 -4.50
CA PRO A 35 11.30 3.37 -4.32
C PRO A 35 9.98 2.85 -3.75
N CYS A 36 9.47 3.47 -2.69
CA CYS A 36 8.12 3.21 -2.19
C CYS A 36 7.44 4.56 -2.10
N GLU A 37 6.63 4.85 -3.11
CA GLU A 37 6.07 6.19 -3.29
C GLU A 37 4.69 6.27 -2.66
N TRP A 38 3.85 5.25 -2.84
CA TRP A 38 2.49 5.23 -2.33
C TRP A 38 2.23 4.04 -1.41
N ALA A 39 1.63 4.30 -0.25
CA ALA A 39 0.98 3.29 0.58
C ALA A 39 -0.54 3.40 0.42
N TYR A 40 -1.20 2.29 0.12
CA TYR A 40 -2.65 2.19 0.12
C TYR A 40 -3.13 1.53 1.40
N LEU A 41 -4.22 2.07 1.98
CA LEU A 41 -4.79 1.59 3.23
C LEU A 41 -6.31 1.80 3.26
N SER A 42 -7.03 0.96 4.01
CA SER A 42 -8.46 1.19 4.27
C SER A 42 -8.66 2.38 5.21
N LEU A 43 -9.87 2.95 5.22
CA LEU A 43 -10.24 3.99 6.20
C LEU A 43 -10.12 3.49 7.65
N GLU A 44 -10.42 2.22 7.89
CA GLU A 44 -10.24 1.57 9.20
C GLU A 44 -8.76 1.56 9.61
N THR A 45 -7.87 1.18 8.69
CA THR A 45 -6.42 1.20 8.95
C THR A 45 -5.93 2.62 9.22
N LEU A 46 -6.47 3.62 8.51
CA LEU A 46 -6.12 5.02 8.75
C LEU A 46 -6.48 5.45 10.18
N ARG A 47 -7.71 5.14 10.63
CA ARG A 47 -8.17 5.44 11.99
C ARG A 47 -7.28 4.80 13.05
N LEU A 48 -6.92 3.53 12.87
CA LEU A 48 -5.99 2.84 13.79
C LEU A 48 -4.62 3.51 13.86
N LEU A 49 -4.11 4.01 12.72
CA LEU A 49 -2.84 4.75 12.69
C LEU A 49 -2.96 6.11 13.36
N GLU A 50 -4.08 6.81 13.19
CA GLU A 50 -4.35 8.10 13.84
C GLU A 50 -4.48 7.95 15.36
N GLU A 51 -5.10 6.88 15.84
CA GLU A 51 -5.23 6.56 17.27
C GLU A 51 -3.88 6.37 17.96
N HIS A 52 -2.86 5.88 17.24
CA HIS A 52 -1.51 5.63 17.75
C HIS A 52 -0.50 6.64 17.19
N ALA A 53 -0.97 7.80 16.70
CA ALA A 53 -0.10 8.81 16.13
C ALA A 53 0.88 9.35 17.17
N GLY A 54 2.16 9.42 16.79
CA GLY A 54 3.25 9.85 17.67
C GLY A 54 4.00 8.69 18.36
N GLU A 55 3.51 7.46 18.23
CA GLU A 55 4.24 6.28 18.68
C GLU A 55 5.25 5.79 17.63
N GLU A 56 6.46 5.46 18.08
CA GLU A 56 7.48 4.85 17.22
C GLU A 56 7.64 3.37 17.54
N VAL A 57 7.50 2.52 16.52
CA VAL A 57 7.66 1.08 16.67
C VAL A 57 8.85 0.58 15.85
N GLY A 58 9.86 0.07 16.55
CA GLY A 58 11.01 -0.55 15.92
C GLY A 58 10.68 -1.89 15.23
N ARG A 59 11.40 -2.19 14.14
CA ARG A 59 11.26 -3.45 13.39
C ARG A 59 11.52 -4.71 14.24
N SER A 60 12.51 -4.64 15.13
CA SER A 60 12.91 -5.78 15.98
C SER A 60 11.82 -6.14 17.00
N PRO A 61 11.23 -5.18 17.76
CA PRO A 61 10.02 -5.41 18.55
C PRO A 61 8.88 -6.09 17.80
N ILE A 62 8.51 -5.60 16.61
CA ILE A 62 7.41 -6.16 15.79
C ILE A 62 7.70 -7.63 15.44
N SER A 63 8.91 -7.91 14.96
CA SER A 63 9.30 -9.26 14.55
C SER A 63 9.30 -10.24 15.73
N ARG A 64 9.74 -9.76 16.91
CA ARG A 64 9.75 -10.56 18.14
C ARG A 64 8.33 -10.82 18.64
N TYR A 65 7.48 -9.81 18.63
CA TYR A 65 6.08 -9.92 19.01
C TYR A 65 5.37 -10.94 18.13
N ALA A 66 5.47 -10.80 16.81
CA ALA A 66 4.85 -11.74 15.87
C ALA A 66 5.29 -13.19 16.12
N LYS A 67 6.60 -13.42 16.32
CA LYS A 67 7.14 -14.76 16.64
C LYS A 67 6.59 -15.31 17.96
N ARG A 68 6.55 -14.50 19.01
CA ARG A 68 6.09 -14.92 20.36
C ARG A 68 4.61 -15.31 20.37
N HIS A 69 3.80 -14.64 19.57
CA HIS A 69 2.36 -14.86 19.52
C HIS A 69 1.90 -15.76 18.35
N GLY A 70 2.84 -16.42 17.65
CA GLY A 70 2.49 -17.28 16.52
C GLY A 70 1.86 -16.54 15.33
N LEU A 71 2.05 -15.22 15.23
CA LEU A 71 1.49 -14.39 14.16
C LEU A 71 2.36 -14.44 12.90
N LEU A 72 1.76 -14.12 11.76
CA LEU A 72 2.49 -14.00 10.49
C LEU A 72 3.49 -12.84 10.56
N PRO A 73 4.78 -13.08 10.28
CA PRO A 73 5.75 -11.98 10.19
C PRO A 73 5.37 -10.99 9.08
N PRO A 74 5.67 -9.68 9.22
CA PRO A 74 5.31 -8.66 8.22
C PRO A 74 5.76 -8.99 6.79
N LYS A 75 6.93 -9.64 6.64
CA LYS A 75 7.43 -10.13 5.33
C LYS A 75 6.45 -11.10 4.66
N HIS A 76 5.79 -11.97 5.42
CA HIS A 76 4.82 -12.92 4.90
C HIS A 76 3.47 -12.28 4.61
N MET A 77 3.06 -11.28 5.41
CA MET A 77 1.86 -10.48 5.10
C MET A 77 1.92 -9.86 3.70
N ARG A 78 3.08 -9.31 3.30
CA ARG A 78 3.28 -8.79 1.93
C ARG A 78 3.13 -9.87 0.85
N LYS A 79 3.55 -11.12 1.12
CA LYS A 79 3.37 -12.26 0.19
C LYS A 79 1.91 -12.69 0.10
N VAL A 80 1.18 -12.70 1.21
CA VAL A 80 -0.26 -13.01 1.24
C VAL A 80 -1.03 -11.94 0.47
N ALA A 81 -0.81 -10.66 0.78
CA ALA A 81 -1.40 -9.54 0.06
C ALA A 81 -1.15 -9.64 -1.44
N TRP A 82 0.05 -10.05 -1.86
CA TRP A 82 0.36 -10.25 -3.29
C TRP A 82 -0.56 -11.28 -3.93
N ARG A 83 -0.70 -12.46 -3.30
CA ARG A 83 -1.54 -13.55 -3.83
C ARG A 83 -3.01 -13.15 -3.93
N LEU A 84 -3.49 -12.31 -3.01
CA LEU A 84 -4.85 -11.82 -3.00
C LEU A 84 -5.06 -10.73 -4.06
N MET A 85 -4.16 -9.74 -4.13
CA MET A 85 -4.22 -8.67 -5.12
C MET A 85 -4.27 -9.22 -6.55
N ILE A 86 -3.38 -10.14 -6.92
CA ILE A 86 -3.35 -10.69 -8.30
C ILE A 86 -4.58 -11.51 -8.71
N ARG A 87 -5.52 -11.77 -7.79
CA ARG A 87 -6.82 -12.40 -8.10
C ARG A 87 -7.84 -11.38 -8.63
N VAL A 88 -7.68 -10.10 -8.29
CA VAL A 88 -8.70 -9.06 -8.48
C VAL A 88 -8.20 -7.82 -9.23
N MET A 89 -6.91 -7.75 -9.55
CA MET A 89 -6.32 -6.66 -10.32
C MET A 89 -5.17 -7.13 -11.20
N PRO A 90 -4.81 -6.37 -12.25
CA PRO A 90 -3.65 -6.68 -13.08
C PRO A 90 -2.36 -6.79 -12.27
N ARG A 91 -1.44 -7.66 -12.72
CA ARG A 91 -0.16 -7.89 -12.01
C ARG A 91 0.69 -6.63 -11.90
N GLU A 92 0.65 -5.75 -12.90
CA GLU A 92 1.40 -4.49 -12.87
C GLU A 92 0.87 -3.52 -11.81
N VAL A 93 -0.46 -3.40 -11.71
CA VAL A 93 -1.13 -2.64 -10.65
C VAL A 93 -0.77 -3.20 -9.26
N ALA A 94 -0.82 -4.53 -9.10
CA ALA A 94 -0.40 -5.17 -7.85
C ALA A 94 1.08 -4.93 -7.51
N ARG A 95 1.97 -4.92 -8.52
CA ARG A 95 3.40 -4.59 -8.35
C ARG A 95 3.59 -3.14 -7.93
N PHE A 96 2.83 -2.23 -8.54
CA PHE A 96 2.86 -0.80 -8.24
C PHE A 96 2.45 -0.54 -6.79
N ILE A 97 1.28 -1.05 -6.36
CA ILE A 97 0.79 -0.93 -4.98
C ILE A 97 1.79 -1.54 -3.97
N GLN A 98 2.47 -2.63 -4.35
CA GLN A 98 3.49 -3.24 -3.51
C GLN A 98 4.89 -2.65 -3.65
N SER A 99 5.09 -1.59 -4.44
CA SER A 99 6.40 -0.99 -4.67
C SER A 99 7.45 -2.00 -5.12
N ARG A 100 7.09 -2.88 -6.07
CA ARG A 100 7.98 -3.86 -6.70
C ARG A 100 8.57 -3.31 -8.00
N PHE A 101 9.17 -2.12 -7.93
CA PHE A 101 9.66 -1.40 -9.12
C PHE A 101 10.85 -2.05 -9.82
N GLY A 102 11.66 -2.89 -9.15
CA GLY A 102 12.69 -3.68 -9.83
C GLY A 102 12.13 -4.67 -10.86
N GLU A 103 10.84 -5.00 -10.77
CA GLU A 103 10.11 -5.81 -11.76
C GLU A 103 9.32 -4.97 -12.77
N LEU A 104 9.34 -3.64 -12.63
CA LEU A 104 8.59 -2.70 -13.47
C LEU A 104 9.57 -1.79 -14.22
N LYS A 105 9.54 -1.85 -15.56
CA LYS A 105 10.21 -0.83 -16.39
C LYS A 105 9.20 0.28 -16.65
N VAL A 106 9.15 1.28 -15.77
CA VAL A 106 8.12 2.33 -15.81
C VAL A 106 8.70 3.59 -16.44
N SER A 107 8.13 4.01 -17.56
CA SER A 107 8.25 5.40 -18.04
C SER A 107 7.31 6.30 -17.23
N GLU A 108 7.54 7.60 -17.22
CA GLU A 108 6.73 8.54 -16.45
C GLU A 108 5.22 8.50 -16.79
N ALA A 109 4.87 8.47 -18.08
CA ALA A 109 3.46 8.31 -18.50
C ALA A 109 2.84 7.01 -17.97
N ARG A 110 3.60 5.90 -18.00
CA ARG A 110 3.12 4.62 -17.46
C ARG A 110 2.96 4.67 -15.94
N TYR A 111 3.70 5.53 -15.24
CA TYR A 111 3.56 5.71 -13.81
C TYR A 111 2.22 6.35 -13.46
N GLU A 112 1.85 7.43 -14.14
CA GLU A 112 0.57 8.12 -13.91
C GLU A 112 -0.61 7.19 -14.19
N ASP A 113 -0.54 6.44 -15.29
CA ASP A 113 -1.52 5.40 -15.61
C ASP A 113 -1.64 4.37 -14.48
N LEU A 114 -0.52 3.84 -13.98
CA LEU A 114 -0.52 2.86 -12.89
C LEU A 114 -1.06 3.43 -11.57
N LEU A 115 -0.86 4.73 -11.31
CA LEU A 115 -1.40 5.40 -10.14
C LEU A 115 -2.94 5.49 -10.22
N GLY A 116 -3.48 5.85 -11.38
CA GLY A 116 -4.91 5.85 -11.65
C GLY A 116 -5.52 4.44 -11.61
N GLU A 117 -4.92 3.48 -12.31
CA GLU A 117 -5.34 2.07 -12.30
C GLU A 117 -5.33 1.49 -10.88
N ALA A 118 -4.33 1.84 -10.06
CA ALA A 118 -4.26 1.40 -8.67
C ALA A 118 -5.39 1.98 -7.83
N ASP A 119 -5.72 3.27 -7.98
CA ASP A 119 -6.89 3.84 -7.33
C ASP A 119 -8.15 3.10 -7.76
N GLU A 120 -8.32 2.81 -9.05
CA GLU A 120 -9.48 2.11 -9.61
C GLU A 120 -9.67 0.71 -9.01
N HIS A 121 -8.60 -0.07 -8.92
CA HIS A 121 -8.66 -1.47 -8.53
C HIS A 121 -8.59 -1.73 -7.01
N TYR A 122 -8.02 -0.82 -6.21
CA TYR A 122 -7.79 -1.09 -4.78
C TYR A 122 -9.07 -1.45 -3.98
N PRO A 123 -10.26 -0.85 -4.24
CA PRO A 123 -11.49 -1.26 -3.56
C PRO A 123 -11.88 -2.74 -3.76
N GLU A 124 -11.54 -3.36 -4.89
CA GLU A 124 -11.79 -4.79 -5.10
C GLU A 124 -10.97 -5.67 -4.16
N TYR A 125 -9.73 -5.25 -3.89
CA TYR A 125 -8.89 -5.92 -2.91
C TYR A 125 -9.45 -5.78 -1.49
N LEU A 126 -9.98 -4.60 -1.13
CA LEU A 126 -10.64 -4.42 0.16
C LEU A 126 -11.91 -5.27 0.29
N ARG A 127 -12.74 -5.34 -0.76
CA ARG A 127 -13.90 -6.24 -0.81
C ARG A 127 -13.52 -7.69 -0.64
N LEU A 128 -12.46 -8.13 -1.34
CA LEU A 128 -11.94 -9.49 -1.20
C LEU A 128 -11.51 -9.77 0.24
N LEU A 129 -10.79 -8.84 0.89
CA LEU A 129 -10.40 -8.99 2.30
C LEU A 129 -11.62 -9.11 3.21
N GLN A 130 -12.62 -8.25 3.04
CA GLN A 130 -13.84 -8.31 3.85
C GLN A 130 -14.57 -9.64 3.68
N ASN A 131 -14.72 -10.13 2.45
CA ASN A 131 -15.42 -11.39 2.19
C ASN A 131 -14.62 -12.63 2.65
N ASP A 132 -13.30 -12.64 2.46
CA ASP A 132 -12.46 -13.80 2.80
C ASP A 132 -12.08 -13.85 4.30
N LEU A 133 -12.08 -12.71 5.02
CA LEU A 133 -11.66 -12.60 6.44
C LEU A 133 -12.79 -12.34 7.43
N LEU A 134 -13.93 -11.76 7.04
CA LEU A 134 -15.06 -11.46 7.97
C LEU A 134 -16.22 -12.48 7.88
N LEU A 135 -16.14 -13.46 6.98
CA LEU A 135 -17.09 -14.59 6.88
C LEU A 135 -16.48 -15.92 7.36
N ARG A 136 -15.40 -15.86 8.14
CA ARG A 136 -14.85 -16.98 8.91
C ARG A 136 -14.83 -16.60 10.38
#